data_AF-Q8DP33-F1
#
_entry.id   AF-Q8DP33-F1
#
_cell.length_a   1.000
_cell.length_b   1.000
_cell.length_c   1.000
_cell.angle_alpha   90.00
_cell.angle_beta   90.00
_cell.angle_gamma   90.00
#
_symmetry.space_group_name_H-M   'P 1'
#
loop_
_entity.id
_entity.type
_entity.pdbx_description
1 polymer ?
#
loop_
_entity_poly.entity_id
_entity_poly.type
_entity_poly.pdbx_seq_one_letter_code
_entity_poly.pdbx_strand_id
1 'polypeptide(L)'
;MKLKLLRVDTKVIMGSFFLVLSSLLALLLPLILKGLIDGSSIENIGSKVFQSFLIFIGQALFSSIGYYLFSQSGEKKIAKIRKKVIEGLIYAEKSFFDKS
;
A
#
# COMPACT_ATOMS: atom_id res chain seq x y z
N MET A 1 3.08 6.61 29.01
CA MET A 1 3.56 5.42 28.25
C MET A 1 3.75 5.78 26.77
N LYS A 2 4.98 6.04 26.28
CA LYS A 2 5.21 6.28 24.84
C LYS A 2 5.00 4.97 24.07
N LEU A 3 3.83 4.82 23.46
CA LEU A 3 3.48 3.68 22.61
C LEU A 3 4.41 3.65 21.39
N LYS A 4 5.60 3.04 21.51
CA LYS A 4 6.45 2.62 20.38
C LYS A 4 5.78 1.47 19.59
N LEU A 5 4.48 1.57 19.34
CA LEU A 5 3.71 0.57 18.58
C LEU A 5 3.88 0.75 17.07
N LEU A 6 4.08 1.99 16.64
CA LEU A 6 4.32 2.37 15.25
C LEU A 6 5.81 2.32 14.91
N ARG A 7 6.48 1.20 15.22
CA ARG A 7 7.82 1.01 14.63
C ARG A 7 7.66 0.69 13.15
N VAL A 8 8.43 1.38 12.33
CA VAL A 8 8.63 1.01 10.93
C VAL A 8 9.44 -0.29 10.93
N ASP A 9 8.77 -1.37 10.58
CA ASP A 9 9.35 -2.69 10.39
C ASP A 9 9.76 -2.89 8.93
N THR A 10 10.66 -3.85 8.70
CA THR A 10 11.19 -4.16 7.36
C THR A 10 10.09 -4.42 6.34
N LYS A 11 8.95 -5.02 6.75
CA LYS A 11 7.79 -5.24 5.87
C LYS A 11 7.18 -3.94 5.38
N VAL A 12 7.08 -2.92 6.22
CA VAL A 12 6.59 -1.59 5.82
C VAL A 12 7.57 -0.92 4.86
N ILE A 13 8.88 -1.06 5.09
CA ILE A 13 9.90 -0.52 4.18
C ILE A 13 9.81 -1.19 2.81
N MET A 14 9.79 -2.53 2.79
CA MET A 14 9.66 -3.31 1.55
C MET A 14 8.32 -3.01 0.85
N GLY A 15 7.22 -2.96 1.60
CA GLY A 15 5.90 -2.61 1.06
C GLY A 15 5.90 -1.22 0.43
N SER A 16 6.50 -0.24 1.11
CA SER A 16 6.65 1.13 0.59
C SER A 16 7.47 1.16 -0.70
N PHE A 17 8.58 0.41 -0.75
CA PHE A 17 9.40 0.28 -1.94
C PHE A 17 8.61 -0.28 -3.13
N PHE A 18 7.84 -1.36 -2.94
CA PHE A 18 6.97 -1.91 -3.99
C PHE A 18 5.86 -0.94 -4.42
N LEU A 19 5.26 -0.21 -3.48
CA LEU A 19 4.27 0.81 -3.83
C LEU A 19 4.89 1.95 -4.64
N VAL A 20 6.10 2.40 -4.31
CA VAL A 20 6.83 3.39 -5.12
C VAL A 20 7.09 2.86 -6.52
N LEU A 21 7.56 1.61 -6.68
CA LEU A 21 7.73 0.99 -8.00
C LEU A 21 6.42 0.93 -8.78
N SER A 22 5.32 0.55 -8.11
CA SER A 22 3.98 0.55 -8.70
C SER A 22 3.57 1.97 -9.15
N SER A 23 3.78 2.98 -8.32
CA SER A 23 3.50 4.38 -8.68
C SER A 23 4.35 4.87 -9.85
N LEU A 24 5.63 4.47 -9.93
CA LEU A 24 6.48 4.80 -11.07
C LEU A 24 5.96 4.16 -12.36
N LEU A 25 5.48 2.91 -12.32
CA LEU A 25 4.82 2.29 -13.47
C LEU A 25 3.53 3.00 -13.85
N ALA A 26 2.75 3.46 -12.88
CA ALA A 26 1.51 4.21 -13.13
C ALA A 26 1.77 5.51 -13.90
N LEU A 27 2.94 6.14 -13.71
CA LEU A 27 3.35 7.34 -14.46
C LEU A 27 3.70 7.03 -15.92
N LEU A 28 4.06 5.80 -16.27
CA LEU A 28 4.35 5.43 -17.65
C LEU A 28 3.08 5.38 -18.52
N LEU A 29 1.92 5.13 -17.92
CA LEU A 29 0.67 5.00 -18.66
C LEU A 29 0.26 6.33 -19.35
N PRO A 30 0.24 7.50 -18.67
CA PRO A 30 0.06 8.80 -19.32
C PRO A 30 1.09 9.09 -20.43
N LEU A 31 2.35 8.65 -20.29
CA LEU A 31 3.37 8.86 -21.31
C LEU A 31 3.09 8.06 -22.59
N ILE A 32 2.61 6.82 -22.45
CA ILE A 32 2.19 6.02 -23.60
C ILE A 32 0.94 6.60 -24.24
N LEU A 33 -0.05 7.01 -23.43
CA LEU A 33 -1.28 7.64 -23.91
C LEU A 33 -0.98 8.94 -24.66
N LYS A 34 -0.07 9.78 -24.15
CA LYS A 34 0.43 10.95 -24.88
C LYS A 34 0.97 10.53 -26.25
N GLY A 35 1.83 9.50 -26.29
CA GLY A 35 2.37 8.99 -27.54
C GLY A 35 1.37 8.29 -28.47
N LEU A 36 0.14 8.03 -28.03
CA LEU A 36 -0.98 7.59 -28.89
C LEU A 36 -1.76 8.79 -29.44
N ILE A 37 -1.94 9.83 -28.62
CA ILE A 37 -2.67 11.06 -28.97
C ILE A 37 -1.86 11.93 -29.95
N ASP A 38 -0.54 12.02 -29.79
CA ASP A 38 0.36 12.85 -30.62
C ASP A 38 0.49 12.38 -32.09
N GLY A 39 -0.36 11.45 -32.54
CA GLY A 39 -0.44 11.01 -33.94
C GLY A 39 0.39 9.76 -34.24
N SER A 40 0.32 8.73 -33.39
CA SER A 40 0.96 7.46 -33.69
C SER A 40 0.42 6.87 -35.01
N SER A 41 1.32 6.48 -35.92
CA SER A 41 0.97 5.68 -37.09
C SER A 41 0.13 4.46 -36.67
N ILE A 42 -0.88 4.08 -37.47
CA ILE A 42 -1.75 2.93 -37.20
C ILE A 42 -0.94 1.66 -36.88
N GLU A 43 0.20 1.49 -37.55
CA GLU A 43 1.15 0.39 -37.35
C GLU A 43 1.72 0.30 -35.91
N ASN A 44 1.84 1.43 -35.22
CA ASN A 44 2.42 1.53 -33.87
C ASN A 44 1.38 1.49 -32.74
N ILE A 45 0.09 1.49 -33.06
CA ILE A 45 -0.97 1.49 -32.02
C ILE A 45 -0.96 0.16 -31.27
N GLY A 46 -0.91 -0.96 -31.99
CA GLY A 46 -0.95 -2.30 -31.38
C GLY A 46 0.19 -2.53 -30.38
N SER A 47 1.41 -2.10 -30.73
CA SER A 47 2.58 -2.24 -29.85
C SER A 47 2.45 -1.37 -28.58
N LYS A 48 1.96 -0.14 -28.70
CA LYS A 48 1.71 0.76 -27.56
C LYS A 48 0.60 0.25 -26.64
N VAL A 49 -0.47 -0.31 -27.18
CA VAL A 49 -1.55 -0.93 -26.39
C VAL A 49 -1.01 -2.14 -25.62
N PHE A 50 -0.23 -3.00 -26.28
CA PHE A 50 0.40 -4.15 -25.62
C PHE A 50 1.39 -3.73 -24.52
N GLN A 51 2.22 -2.70 -24.76
CA GLN A 51 3.09 -2.11 -23.74
C GLN A 51 2.30 -1.57 -22.54
N SER A 52 1.18 -0.88 -22.79
CA SER A 52 0.30 -0.36 -21.74
C SER A 52 -0.26 -1.49 -20.88
N PHE A 53 -0.69 -2.59 -21.52
CA PHE A 53 -1.15 -3.78 -20.82
C PHE A 53 -0.05 -4.38 -19.93
N LEU A 54 1.18 -4.55 -20.44
CA LEU A 54 2.29 -5.06 -19.65
C LEU A 54 2.62 -4.18 -18.44
N ILE A 55 2.62 -2.86 -18.63
CA ILE A 55 2.85 -1.90 -17.53
C ILE A 55 1.74 -1.99 -16.50
N PHE A 56 0.50 -2.10 -16.92
CA PHE A 56 -0.64 -2.25 -16.03
C PHE A 56 -0.54 -3.53 -15.19
N ILE A 57 -0.18 -4.66 -15.81
CA ILE A 57 0.05 -5.92 -15.09
C ILE A 57 1.20 -5.78 -14.10
N GLY A 58 2.33 -5.19 -14.50
CA GLY A 58 3.46 -4.93 -13.62
C GLY A 58 3.08 -4.03 -12.42
N GLN A 59 2.31 -2.97 -12.67
CA GLN A 59 1.81 -2.06 -11.65
C GLN A 59 0.89 -2.79 -10.66
N ALA A 60 -0.02 -3.62 -11.15
CA ALA A 60 -0.93 -4.41 -10.33
C ALA A 60 -0.18 -5.43 -9.45
N LEU A 61 0.84 -6.09 -9.99
CA LEU A 61 1.67 -7.03 -9.23
C LEU A 61 2.44 -6.32 -8.12
N PHE A 62 3.13 -5.21 -8.41
CA PHE A 62 3.86 -4.46 -7.40
C PHE A 62 2.95 -3.85 -6.34
N SER A 63 1.79 -3.32 -6.72
CA SER A 63 0.82 -2.79 -5.76
C SER A 63 0.26 -3.89 -4.85
N SER A 64 -0.12 -5.04 -5.42
CA SER A 64 -0.61 -6.19 -4.67
C SER A 64 0.41 -6.68 -3.64
N ILE A 65 1.67 -6.84 -4.03
CA ILE A 65 2.76 -7.22 -3.11
C ILE A 65 2.94 -6.16 -2.02
N GLY A 66 2.97 -4.88 -2.41
CA GLY A 66 3.09 -3.75 -1.48
C GLY A 66 1.98 -3.77 -0.42
N TYR A 67 0.73 -3.78 -0.86
CA TYR A 67 -0.44 -3.81 0.03
C TYR A 67 -0.49 -5.08 0.88
N TYR A 68 -0.11 -6.24 0.35
CA TYR A 68 -0.03 -7.47 1.12
C TYR A 68 0.96 -7.37 2.29
N LEU A 69 2.15 -6.80 2.05
CA LEU A 69 3.14 -6.57 3.11
C LEU A 69 2.63 -5.58 4.18
N PHE A 70 1.94 -4.53 3.74
CA PHE A 70 1.27 -3.59 4.65
C PHE A 70 0.16 -4.25 5.46
N SER A 71 -0.69 -5.09 4.85
CA SER A 71 -1.76 -5.82 5.56
C SER A 71 -1.18 -6.70 6.66
N GLN A 72 -0.17 -7.51 6.33
CA GLN A 72 0.47 -8.38 7.31
C GLN A 72 1.12 -7.61 8.47
N SER A 73 1.74 -6.46 8.20
CA SER A 73 2.33 -5.63 9.26
C SER A 73 1.24 -4.94 10.10
N GLY A 74 0.23 -4.39 9.42
CA GLY A 74 -0.91 -3.70 10.01
C GLY A 74 -1.70 -4.60 10.95
N GLU A 75 -2.09 -5.79 10.50
CA GLU A 75 -2.83 -6.77 11.30
C GLU A 75 -2.12 -7.10 12.62
N LYS A 76 -0.81 -7.37 12.58
CA LYS A 76 -0.02 -7.65 13.79
C LYS A 76 0.02 -6.46 14.74
N LYS A 77 0.15 -5.24 14.21
CA LYS A 77 0.14 -4.01 15.01
C LYS A 77 -1.23 -3.77 15.64
N ILE A 78 -2.31 -3.91 14.88
CA ILE A 78 -3.69 -3.78 15.37
C ILE A 78 -4.00 -4.84 16.43
N ALA A 79 -3.62 -6.10 16.22
CA ALA A 79 -3.79 -7.15 17.21
C ALA A 79 -3.07 -6.82 18.53
N LYS A 80 -1.84 -6.28 18.46
CA LYS A 80 -1.07 -5.85 19.63
C LYS A 80 -1.71 -4.66 20.34
N ILE A 81 -2.23 -3.68 19.58
CA ILE A 81 -2.98 -2.55 20.13
C ILE A 81 -4.22 -3.08 20.86
N ARG A 82 -5.02 -3.92 20.20
CA ARG A 82 -6.24 -4.50 20.76
C ARG A 82 -5.96 -5.22 22.07
N LYS A 83 -4.95 -6.08 22.11
CA LYS A 83 -4.56 -6.79 23.34
C LYS A 83 -4.22 -5.81 24.48
N LYS A 84 -3.40 -4.79 24.20
CA LYS A 84 -3.02 -3.78 25.21
C LYS A 84 -4.19 -2.93 25.69
N VAL A 85 -5.09 -2.57 24.79
CA VAL A 85 -6.30 -1.80 25.13
C VAL A 85 -7.20 -2.64 26.02
N ILE A 86 -7.45 -3.90 25.66
CA ILE A 86 -8.27 -4.82 26.45
C ILE A 86 -7.65 -5.06 27.83
N GLU A 87 -6.36 -5.38 27.91
CA GLU A 87 -5.66 -5.51 29.19
C GLU A 87 -5.73 -4.22 30.01
N GLY A 88 -5.52 -3.06 29.37
CA GLY A 88 -5.61 -1.77 30.04
C GLY A 88 -7.01 -1.46 30.58
N LEU A 89 -8.07 -1.90 29.90
CA LEU A 89 -9.46 -1.74 30.34
C LEU A 89 -9.82 -2.71 31.46
N ILE A 90 -9.39 -3.98 31.39
CA ILE A 90 -9.68 -4.99 32.42
C ILE A 90 -9.07 -4.58 33.77
N TYR A 91 -7.88 -3.98 33.75
CA TYR A 91 -7.19 -3.51 34.96
C TYR A 91 -7.36 -2.01 35.21
N ALA A 92 -8.28 -1.33 34.50
CA ALA A 92 -8.57 0.07 34.75
C ALA A 92 -9.23 0.24 36.12
N GLU A 93 -8.94 1.35 36.80
CA GLU A 93 -9.61 1.70 38.05
C GLU A 93 -11.10 1.89 37.83
N LYS A 94 -11.95 1.59 38.83
CA LYS A 94 -13.42 1.75 38.72
C LYS A 94 -13.83 3.17 38.29
N SER A 95 -13.08 4.18 38.77
CA SER A 95 -13.25 5.59 38.41
C SER A 95 -13.19 5.87 36.90
N PHE A 96 -12.50 5.02 36.12
CA PHE A 96 -12.48 5.11 34.66
C PHE A 96 -13.87 4.85 34.07
N PHE A 97 -14.63 3.93 34.67
CA PHE A 97 -15.97 3.55 34.22
C PHE A 97 -17.07 4.41 34.86
N ASP A 98 -16.83 4.99 36.05
CA ASP A 98 -17.82 5.82 36.76
C ASP A 98 -18.10 7.19 36.11
N LYS A 99 -17.34 7.59 35.08
CA LYS A 99 -17.52 8.88 34.36
C LYS A 99 -18.41 8.81 33.11
N SER A 100 -19.33 7.84 33.04
CA SER A 100 -20.37 7.80 31.97
C SER A 100 -21.73 8.18 32.55
#